data_AF-A0A151U7H3-F1
#
_entry.id   AF-A0A151U7H3-F1
#
_cell.length_a   1.000
_cell.length_b   1.000
_cell.length_c   1.000
_cell.angle_alpha   90.00
_cell.angle_beta   90.00
_cell.angle_gamma   90.00
#
_symmetry.space_group_name_H-M   'P 1'
#
loop_
_entity.id
_entity.type
_entity.pdbx_description
1 polymer ?
#
loop_
_entity_poly.entity_id
_entity_poly.type
_entity_poly.pdbx_seq_one_letter_code
_entity_poly.pdbx_strand_id
1 'polypeptide(L)'
;MQLTQLFNHLEMEKKRGEDLDHVRKARQRQFWWETPVDDLGLHHLLQLKLSIEDLKNNIQNHATNFILDHSSSLLGPNNALPPIGRSAASSLHVHPNAHYLAFPTAYL
;
A
#
# COMPACT_ATOMS: atom_id res chain seq x y z
N MET A 1 19.23 23.74 29.68
CA MET A 1 18.46 22.49 29.51
C MET A 1 17.97 22.25 28.07
N GLN A 2 17.53 23.28 27.31
CA GLN A 2 16.99 23.11 25.95
C GLN A 2 18.02 22.58 24.93
N LEU A 3 19.27 23.03 24.99
CA LEU A 3 20.33 22.59 24.07
C LEU A 3 20.62 21.10 24.20
N THR A 4 20.65 20.57 25.44
CA THR A 4 20.86 19.14 25.71
C THR A 4 19.71 18.29 25.15
N GLN A 5 18.47 18.78 25.26
CA GLN A 5 17.31 18.09 24.70
C GLN A 5 17.35 18.05 23.16
N LEU A 6 17.69 19.18 22.53
CA LEU A 6 17.86 19.25 21.07
C LEU A 6 19.00 18.34 20.60
N PHE A 7 20.13 18.33 21.31
CA PHE A 7 21.26 17.45 21.01
C PHE A 7 20.87 15.97 21.08
N ASN A 8 20.15 15.56 22.13
CA ASN A 8 19.66 14.19 22.26
C ASN A 8 18.70 13.80 21.12
N HIS A 9 17.86 14.74 20.67
CA HIS A 9 16.98 14.51 19.53
C HIS A 9 17.78 14.28 18.24
N LEU A 10 18.79 15.12 17.98
CA LEU A 10 19.68 14.94 16.83
C LEU A 10 20.42 13.60 16.86
N GLU A 11 20.89 13.16 18.03
CA GLU A 11 21.55 11.86 18.18
C GLU A 11 20.60 10.69 17.88
N MET A 12 19.34 10.77 18.33
CA MET A 12 18.32 9.77 18.00
C MET A 12 18.01 9.72 16.50
N GLU A 13 17.87 10.89 15.86
CA GLU A 13 17.64 10.98 14.41
C GLU A 13 18.84 10.41 13.62
N LYS A 14 20.07 10.71 14.07
CA LYS A 14 21.30 10.15 13.50
C LYS A 14 21.30 8.63 13.57
N LYS A 15 21.02 8.07 14.75
CA LYS A 15 20.96 6.62 14.96
C LYS A 15 19.88 5.97 14.09
N ARG A 16 18.69 6.59 13.99
CA ARG A 16 17.64 6.09 13.09
C ARG A 16 18.09 6.07 11.63
N GLY A 17 18.84 7.08 11.20
CA GLY A 17 19.44 7.12 9.87
C GLY A 17 20.43 5.98 9.64
N GLU A 18 21.28 5.68 10.63
CA GLU A 18 22.24 4.56 10.60
C GLU A 18 21.54 3.20 10.53
N ASP A 19 20.48 3.00 11.31
CA ASP A 19 19.68 1.77 11.31
C ASP A 19 19.01 1.55 9.95
N LEU A 20 18.43 2.61 9.37
CA LEU A 20 17.84 2.56 8.01
C LEU A 20 18.88 2.25 6.94
N ASP A 21 20.08 2.83 7.04
CA ASP A 21 21.17 2.55 6.10
C ASP A 21 21.62 1.09 6.20
N HIS A 22 21.69 0.54 7.42
CA HIS A 22 22.01 -0.87 7.63
C HIS A 22 20.97 -1.79 7.00
N VAL A 23 19.68 -1.54 7.24
CA VAL A 23 18.57 -2.32 6.64
C VAL A 23 18.61 -2.23 5.12
N ARG A 24 18.83 -1.03 4.56
CA ARG A 24 18.95 -0.82 3.12
C ARG A 24 20.10 -1.62 2.52
N LYS A 25 21.30 -1.55 3.12
CA LYS A 25 22.48 -2.32 2.68
C LYS A 25 22.26 -3.83 2.78
N ALA A 26 21.54 -4.30 3.81
CA ALA A 26 21.18 -5.70 3.93
C ALA A 26 20.24 -6.17 2.80
N ARG A 27 19.22 -5.36 2.47
CA ARG A 27 18.29 -5.62 1.36
C ARG A 27 18.99 -5.63 0.01
N GLN A 28 19.90 -4.69 -0.24
CA GLN A 28 20.69 -4.61 -1.48
C GLN A 28 21.51 -5.88 -1.75
N ARG A 29 21.95 -6.59 -0.71
CA ARG A 29 22.66 -7.87 -0.86
C ARG A 29 21.75 -9.02 -1.25
N GLN A 30 20.46 -8.94 -0.90
CA GLN A 30 19.47 -9.99 -1.14
C GLN A 30 18.68 -9.77 -2.43
N PHE A 31 18.41 -8.51 -2.76
CA PHE A 31 17.55 -8.11 -3.86
C PHE A 31 18.29 -7.14 -4.76
N TRP A 32 18.59 -7.58 -5.98
CA TRP A 32 19.32 -6.78 -6.95
C TRP A 32 18.59 -5.46 -7.31
N TRP A 33 17.26 -5.43 -7.24
CA TRP A 33 16.44 -4.26 -7.55
C TRP A 33 16.38 -3.21 -6.43
N GLU A 34 16.90 -3.50 -5.22
CA GLU A 34 17.05 -2.54 -4.12
C GLU A 34 18.33 -1.69 -4.24
N THR A 35 19.16 -2.01 -5.24
CA THR A 35 20.36 -1.24 -5.63
C THR A 35 19.94 0.14 -6.15
N PRO A 36 20.72 1.22 -5.91
CA PRO A 36 20.41 2.52 -6.48
C PRO A 36 20.19 2.45 -8.00
N VAL A 37 19.25 3.25 -8.51
CA VAL A 37 18.89 3.26 -9.94
C VAL A 37 20.09 3.61 -10.82
N ASP A 38 20.97 4.49 -10.35
CA ASP A 38 22.19 4.90 -11.05
C ASP A 38 23.21 3.76 -11.17
N ASP A 39 23.16 2.78 -10.26
CA ASP A 39 24.05 1.62 -10.21
C ASP A 39 23.45 0.40 -10.94
N LEU A 40 22.19 0.48 -11.38
CA LEU A 40 21.50 -0.59 -12.11
C LEU A 40 21.82 -0.52 -13.61
N GLY A 41 22.37 -1.60 -14.16
CA GLY A 41 22.59 -1.73 -15.60
C GLY A 41 21.28 -1.72 -16.41
N LEU A 42 21.36 -1.30 -17.68
CA LEU A 42 20.20 -1.18 -18.58
C LEU A 42 19.32 -2.44 -18.62
N HIS A 43 19.94 -3.62 -18.63
CA HIS A 43 19.22 -4.89 -18.64
C HIS A 43 18.32 -5.06 -17.40
N HIS A 44 18.87 -4.81 -16.21
CA HIS A 44 18.13 -4.90 -14.95
C HIS A 44 17.03 -3.85 -14.88
N LEU A 45 17.27 -2.64 -15.40
CA LEU A 45 16.25 -1.58 -15.47
C LEU A 45 15.07 -1.98 -16.37
N LEU A 46 15.35 -2.59 -17.53
CA LEU A 46 14.31 -3.08 -18.42
C LEU A 46 13.51 -4.22 -17.79
N GLN A 47 14.19 -5.15 -17.11
CA GLN A 47 13.53 -6.23 -16.38
C GLN A 47 12.65 -5.68 -15.26
N LEU A 48 13.15 -4.74 -14.46
CA LEU A 48 12.40 -4.10 -13.39
C LEU A 48 11.15 -3.37 -13.92
N LYS A 49 11.29 -2.64 -15.03
CA LYS A 49 10.17 -1.97 -15.70
C LYS A 49 9.07 -2.97 -16.10
N LEU A 50 9.44 -4.08 -16.72
CA LEU A 50 8.48 -5.11 -17.14
C LEU A 50 7.78 -5.75 -15.94
N SER A 51 8.52 -6.08 -14.88
CA SER A 51 7.96 -6.64 -13.65
C SER A 51 6.99 -5.68 -12.95
N ILE A 52 7.27 -4.39 -12.95
CA ILE A 52 6.37 -3.37 -12.37
C ILE A 52 5.08 -3.24 -13.20
N GLU A 53 5.16 -3.26 -14.52
CA GLU A 53 3.96 -3.21 -15.38
C GLU A 53 3.09 -4.46 -15.18
N ASP A 54 3.72 -5.64 -15.06
CA ASP A 54 3.00 -6.88 -14.78
C ASP A 54 2.31 -6.85 -13.40
N LEU A 55 3.03 -6.39 -12.37
CA LEU A 55 2.45 -6.21 -11.03
C LEU A 55 1.24 -5.27 -11.06
N LYS A 56 1.34 -4.15 -11.77
CA LYS A 56 0.23 -3.20 -11.92
C LYS A 56 -0.98 -3.84 -12.59
N ASN A 57 -0.79 -4.59 -13.67
CA ASN A 57 -1.86 -5.32 -14.34
C ASN A 57 -2.51 -6.36 -13.40
N ASN A 58 -1.69 -7.09 -12.63
CA ASN A 58 -2.18 -8.05 -11.65
C ASN A 58 -3.03 -7.37 -10.57
N ILE A 59 -2.59 -6.24 -10.03
CA ILE A 59 -3.36 -5.45 -9.05
C ILE A 59 -4.68 -4.97 -9.65
N GLN A 60 -4.69 -4.47 -10.89
CA GLN A 60 -5.91 -4.03 -11.56
C GLN A 60 -6.89 -5.19 -11.75
N ASN A 61 -6.40 -6.36 -12.20
CA ASN A 61 -7.22 -7.56 -12.36
C ASN A 61 -7.83 -7.99 -11.02
N HIS A 62 -7.06 -8.00 -9.94
CA HIS A 62 -7.56 -8.29 -8.60
C HIS A 62 -8.62 -7.30 -8.13
N ALA A 63 -8.43 -5.99 -8.38
CA ALA A 63 -9.41 -4.97 -8.04
C ALA A 63 -10.71 -5.15 -8.83
N THR A 64 -10.64 -5.48 -10.13
CA THR A 64 -11.82 -5.74 -10.95
C THR A 64 -12.57 -6.99 -10.49
N ASN A 65 -11.85 -8.06 -10.15
CA ASN A 65 -12.45 -9.29 -9.63
C ASN A 65 -13.15 -9.05 -8.30
N PHE A 66 -12.51 -8.30 -7.38
CA PHE A 66 -13.12 -7.93 -6.10
C PHE A 66 -14.44 -7.15 -6.27
N ILE A 67 -14.50 -6.23 -7.23
CA ILE A 67 -15.73 -5.48 -7.55
C ILE A 67 -16.80 -6.41 -8.13
N LEU A 68 -16.44 -7.30 -9.06
CA LEU A 68 -17.37 -8.25 -9.66
C LEU A 68 -17.94 -9.22 -8.62
N ASP A 69 -17.08 -9.78 -7.77
CA ASP A 69 -17.46 -10.70 -6.70
C ASP A 69 -18.43 -10.04 -5.72
N HIS A 70 -18.22 -8.77 -5.38
CA HIS A 70 -19.15 -8.02 -4.52
C HIS A 70 -20.40 -7.49 -5.24
N SER A 71 -20.35 -7.26 -6.55
CA SER A 71 -21.52 -6.86 -7.34
C SER A 71 -22.51 -8.01 -7.56
N SER A 72 -22.02 -9.26 -7.61
CA SER A 72 -22.86 -10.46 -7.73
C SER A 72 -23.72 -10.73 -6.49
N SER A 73 -23.33 -10.18 -5.33
CA SER A 73 -24.15 -10.21 -4.11
C SER A 73 -25.31 -9.21 -4.11
N LEU A 74 -25.33 -8.24 -5.04
CA LEU A 74 -26.40 -7.22 -5.15
C LEU A 74 -27.50 -7.62 -6.15
N LEU A 75 -27.27 -8.64 -6.98
CA LEU A 75 -28.19 -9.11 -8.01
C LEU A 75 -28.62 -10.56 -7.74
N GLY A 76 -29.21 -10.80 -6.57
CA GLY A 76 -29.92 -12.06 -6.28
C GLY A 76 -31.27 -12.13 -7.02
N PRO A 77 -31.74 -13.30 -7.48
CA PRO A 77 -32.91 -13.43 -8.39
C PRO A 77 -34.28 -13.04 -7.81
N ASN A 78 -34.38 -12.60 -6.55
CA ASN A 78 -35.65 -12.66 -5.80
C ASN A 78 -36.18 -11.32 -5.26
N ASN A 79 -35.61 -10.18 -5.65
CA ASN A 79 -36.16 -8.90 -5.21
C ASN A 79 -37.09 -8.34 -6.29
N ALA A 80 -38.33 -8.84 -6.29
CA ALA A 80 -39.44 -8.20 -6.96
C ALA A 80 -39.58 -6.76 -6.45
N LEU A 81 -39.29 -5.79 -7.31
CA LEU A 81 -39.60 -4.37 -7.10
C LEU A 81 -41.13 -4.21 -7.01
N PRO A 82 -41.69 -3.70 -5.90
CA PRO A 82 -43.00 -3.06 -5.95
C PRO A 82 -42.86 -1.71 -6.68
N PRO A 83 -43.94 -1.18 -7.29
CA PRO A 83 -43.84 0.01 -8.13
C PRO A 83 -43.41 1.23 -7.30
N ILE A 84 -42.43 1.95 -7.83
CA ILE A 84 -41.84 3.15 -7.23
C ILE A 84 -42.90 4.26 -7.10
N GLY A 85 -43.22 4.59 -5.85
CA GLY A 85 -43.70 5.90 -5.42
C GLY A 85 -42.76 6.43 -4.32
N ARG A 86 -42.02 7.51 -4.64
CA ARG A 86 -41.42 8.57 -3.78
C ARG A 86 -41.27 8.25 -2.27
N SER A 87 -40.13 8.41 -1.60
CA SER A 87 -39.32 9.62 -1.44
C SER A 87 -38.15 9.33 -0.47
N ALA A 88 -37.17 10.24 -0.47
CA ALA A 88 -35.87 10.16 0.18
C ALA A 88 -35.88 9.93 1.71
N ALA A 89 -34.95 9.09 2.18
CA ALA A 89 -34.21 9.34 3.41
C ALA A 89 -32.91 8.53 3.37
N SER A 90 -31.81 9.25 3.26
CA SER A 90 -30.44 8.79 3.45
C SER A 90 -30.28 8.00 4.75
N SER A 91 -29.75 6.79 4.64
CA SER A 91 -28.97 6.13 5.70
C SER A 91 -28.02 5.11 5.07
N LEU A 92 -26.93 5.64 4.50
CA LEU A 92 -25.73 4.85 4.23
C LEU A 92 -25.11 4.51 5.58
N HIS A 93 -25.41 3.32 6.11
CA HIS A 93 -24.62 2.72 7.18
C HIS A 93 -23.28 2.27 6.58
N VAL A 94 -22.30 3.19 6.59
CA VAL A 94 -20.93 2.90 6.21
C VAL A 94 -20.26 2.17 7.37
N HIS A 95 -20.00 0.88 7.18
CA HIS A 95 -19.22 0.07 8.11
C HIS A 95 -17.74 0.51 8.07
N PRO A 96 -17.10 0.80 9.22
CA PRO A 96 -15.71 1.25 9.23
C PRO A 96 -14.76 0.05 9.12
N ASN A 97 -14.40 -0.34 7.89
CA ASN A 97 -13.22 -1.19 7.70
C ASN A 97 -11.96 -0.29 7.69
N ALA A 98 -11.45 0.02 8.89
CA ALA A 98 -10.29 0.89 9.12
C ALA A 98 -8.93 0.17 9.01
N HIS A 99 -8.84 -0.94 8.25
CA HIS A 99 -7.62 -1.75 8.20
C HIS A 99 -6.51 -1.25 7.24
N TYR A 100 -6.69 -0.12 6.55
CA TYR A 100 -5.71 0.35 5.54
C TYR A 100 -4.75 1.46 6.01
N LEU A 101 -4.84 1.96 7.25
CA LEU A 101 -4.01 3.08 7.72
C LEU A 101 -2.91 2.71 8.72
N ALA A 102 -2.68 1.43 8.98
CA ALA A 102 -1.55 1.00 9.81
C ALA A 102 -0.46 0.39 8.93
N PHE A 103 0.53 1.18 8.52
CA PHE A 103 1.84 0.63 8.18
C PHE A 103 2.44 0.07 9.47
N PRO A 104 2.73 -1.24 9.57
CA PRO A 104 3.35 -1.80 10.75
C PRO A 104 4.80 -1.32 10.81
N THR A 105 5.09 -0.37 11.70
CA THR A 105 6.44 -0.12 12.22
C THR A 105 6.83 -1.31 13.09
N ALA A 106 7.22 -2.42 12.48
CA ALA A 106 7.86 -3.53 13.16
C ALA A 106 8.62 -4.43 12.18
N TYR A 107 9.78 -3.96 11.72
CA TYR A 107 10.90 -4.85 11.42
C TYR A 107 12.12 -4.25 12.11
N LEU A 108 12.50 -4.91 13.21
CA LEU A 108 13.74 -4.71 13.96
C LEU A 108 14.96 -5.03 13.08
#